data_AF-A0A2S9Z3B5-F1
#
_entry.id   AF-A0A2S9Z3B5-F1
#
_cell.length_a   1.000
_cell.length_b   1.000
_cell.length_c   1.000
_cell.angle_alpha   90.00
_cell.angle_beta   90.00
_cell.angle_gamma   90.00
#
_symmetry.space_group_name_H-M   'P 1'
#
loop_
_entity.id
_entity.type
_entity.pdbx_description
1 polymer ?
#
loop_
_entity_poly.entity_id
_entity_poly.type
_entity_poly.pdbx_seq_one_letter_code
_entity_poly.pdbx_strand_id
1 'polypeptide(L)'
;MSEETPPTAEGTSLGDYLRTFLPDEELPEDERAARRAQCDAIVNRTVTWLDRDMDWRIPYGYVDLAGRIDGKHFREYTDTVKQLKREGRLEEALALQLRILEAANRYHQASYELISVPHRRDCEREGWQLPNLQAITHHRNTIDTAIIYRKLKDYDGEIAVLEGYLDYNSVLPEFADSFCRVLVEERLAKARQLKAKAEARQSPQG
;
A
#
# COMPACT_ATOMS: atom_id res chain seq x y z
N MET A 1 -11.01 -36.52 26.19
CA MET A 1 -9.81 -35.69 26.27
C MET A 1 -10.17 -34.39 25.58
N SER A 2 -10.32 -33.31 26.35
CA SER A 2 -10.73 -32.02 25.84
C SER A 2 -9.54 -31.37 25.12
N GLU A 3 -9.71 -31.02 23.85
CA GLU A 3 -8.74 -30.23 23.10
C GLU A 3 -8.90 -28.76 23.51
N GLU A 4 -7.98 -28.27 24.35
CA GLU A 4 -7.86 -26.85 24.62
C GLU A 4 -7.06 -26.19 23.49
N THR A 5 -7.73 -25.33 22.73
CA THR A 5 -7.11 -24.43 21.75
C THR A 5 -6.22 -23.41 22.49
N PRO A 6 -4.96 -23.17 22.07
CA PRO A 6 -4.12 -22.20 22.76
C PRO A 6 -4.67 -20.78 22.55
N PRO A 7 -4.67 -19.92 23.58
CA PRO A 7 -5.19 -18.57 23.47
C PRO A 7 -4.23 -17.71 22.63
N THR A 8 -4.75 -17.08 21.58
CA THR A 8 -4.09 -15.93 20.96
C THR A 8 -4.11 -14.77 21.96
N ALA A 9 -3.00 -14.03 22.05
CA ALA A 9 -2.90 -12.85 22.89
C ALA A 9 -4.09 -11.91 22.60
N GLU A 10 -4.93 -11.71 23.60
CA GLU A 10 -6.12 -10.85 23.60
C GLU A 10 -7.33 -11.28 22.75
N GLY A 11 -7.71 -12.56 22.71
CA GLY A 11 -9.12 -13.01 22.54
C GLY A 11 -9.95 -12.47 21.36
N THR A 12 -9.32 -11.80 20.40
CA THR A 12 -9.97 -11.10 19.29
C THR A 12 -9.86 -12.00 18.09
N SER A 13 -11.00 -12.42 17.52
CA SER A 13 -10.96 -13.26 16.33
C SER A 13 -10.32 -12.50 15.17
N LEU A 14 -9.69 -13.19 14.21
CA LEU A 14 -9.18 -12.55 12.99
C LEU A 14 -10.27 -11.73 12.28
N GLY A 15 -11.53 -12.17 12.37
CA GLY A 15 -12.68 -11.41 11.89
C GLY A 15 -12.92 -10.10 12.64
N ASP A 16 -12.77 -10.10 13.97
CA ASP A 16 -12.89 -8.88 14.79
C ASP A 16 -11.70 -7.93 14.60
N TYR A 17 -10.50 -8.47 14.38
CA TYR A 17 -9.31 -7.70 14.05
C TYR A 17 -9.43 -7.04 12.66
N LEU A 18 -9.95 -7.72 11.65
CA LEU A 18 -10.14 -7.11 10.33
C LEU A 18 -11.23 -6.01 10.33
N ARG A 19 -12.16 -6.05 11.28
CA ARG A 19 -13.21 -5.02 11.45
C ARG A 19 -12.71 -3.72 12.06
N THR A 20 -11.56 -3.71 12.75
CA THR A 20 -11.01 -2.47 13.34
C THR A 20 -10.27 -1.57 12.35
N PHE A 21 -9.86 -2.09 11.17
CA PHE A 21 -9.06 -1.34 10.18
C PHE A 21 -9.88 -0.77 9.01
N LEU A 22 -11.19 -1.00 8.99
CA LEU A 22 -12.11 -0.46 7.97
C LEU A 22 -13.26 0.26 8.67
N PRO A 23 -13.15 1.57 8.97
CA PRO A 23 -14.20 2.28 9.67
C PRO A 23 -15.47 2.32 8.81
N ASP A 24 -16.54 1.70 9.32
CA ASP A 24 -17.88 1.62 8.71
C ASP A 24 -18.65 2.97 8.73
N GLU A 25 -18.06 4.01 9.32
CA GLU A 25 -18.81 5.18 9.82
C GLU A 25 -19.43 6.08 8.73
N GLU A 26 -19.04 5.95 7.46
CA GLU A 26 -19.56 6.83 6.38
C GLU A 26 -20.27 6.12 5.22
N LEU A 27 -20.34 4.78 5.19
CA LEU A 27 -20.93 4.05 4.05
C LEU A 27 -22.45 3.82 4.19
N PRO A 28 -23.22 3.86 3.09
CA PRO A 28 -24.60 3.37 3.05
C PRO A 28 -24.72 1.92 3.57
N GLU A 29 -25.85 1.58 4.20
CA GLU A 29 -26.03 0.28 4.89
C GLU A 29 -25.90 -0.93 3.96
N ASP A 30 -26.29 -0.79 2.69
CA ASP A 30 -26.15 -1.79 1.64
C ASP A 30 -24.69 -2.00 1.22
N GLU A 31 -23.89 -0.93 1.15
CA GLU A 31 -22.45 -1.02 0.91
C GLU A 31 -21.70 -1.61 2.11
N ARG A 32 -22.10 -1.25 3.35
CA ARG A 32 -21.62 -1.91 4.56
C ARG A 32 -21.95 -3.39 4.58
N ALA A 33 -23.17 -3.78 4.18
CA ALA A 33 -23.58 -5.18 4.13
C ALA A 33 -22.80 -5.98 3.07
N ALA A 34 -22.61 -5.42 1.87
CA ALA A 34 -21.81 -6.04 0.82
C ALA A 34 -20.34 -6.20 1.25
N ARG A 35 -19.80 -5.19 1.93
CA ARG A 35 -18.43 -5.20 2.44
C ARG A 35 -18.24 -6.17 3.61
N ARG A 36 -19.20 -6.24 4.54
CA ARG A 36 -19.24 -7.27 5.59
C ARG A 36 -19.30 -8.67 5.01
N ALA A 37 -20.15 -8.89 4.02
CA ALA A 37 -20.22 -10.17 3.31
C ALA A 37 -18.90 -10.52 2.59
N GLN A 38 -18.19 -9.53 2.04
CA GLN A 38 -16.88 -9.73 1.43
C GLN A 38 -15.80 -10.08 2.47
N CYS A 39 -15.74 -9.37 3.59
CA CYS A 39 -14.84 -9.67 4.71
C CYS A 39 -15.13 -11.05 5.31
N ASP A 40 -16.41 -11.37 5.57
CA ASP A 40 -16.82 -12.67 6.09
C ASP A 40 -16.55 -13.78 5.06
N ALA A 41 -16.69 -13.54 3.76
CA ALA A 41 -16.30 -14.50 2.73
C ALA A 41 -14.78 -14.72 2.70
N ILE A 42 -13.97 -13.67 2.89
CA ILE A 42 -12.51 -13.78 3.00
C ILE A 42 -12.13 -14.55 4.26
N VAL A 43 -12.69 -14.20 5.42
CA VAL A 43 -12.43 -14.86 6.70
C VAL A 43 -12.89 -16.31 6.64
N ASN A 44 -14.11 -16.60 6.19
CA ASN A 44 -14.61 -17.97 6.12
C ASN A 44 -13.83 -18.81 5.11
N ARG A 45 -13.40 -18.24 3.98
CA ARG A 45 -12.49 -18.91 3.03
C ARG A 45 -11.08 -19.07 3.59
N THR A 46 -10.66 -18.29 4.56
CA THR A 46 -9.34 -18.42 5.21
C THR A 46 -9.40 -19.41 6.37
N VAL A 47 -10.47 -19.37 7.18
CA VAL A 47 -10.69 -20.20 8.36
C VAL A 47 -11.06 -21.63 7.99
N THR A 48 -11.89 -21.86 6.96
CA THR A 48 -12.19 -23.24 6.49
C THR A 48 -10.97 -23.95 5.87
N TRP A 49 -9.87 -23.24 5.64
CA TRP A 49 -8.62 -23.78 5.09
C TRP A 49 -7.51 -23.95 6.13
N LEU A 50 -7.70 -23.42 7.34
CA LEU A 50 -6.74 -23.56 8.46
C LEU A 50 -6.93 -24.85 9.26
N ASP A 51 -8.03 -25.58 9.04
CA ASP A 51 -8.42 -26.77 9.81
C ASP A 51 -7.96 -28.11 9.16
N ARG A 52 -7.18 -28.05 8.07
CA ARG A 52 -6.60 -29.24 7.40
C ARG A 52 -5.14 -28.99 7.07
N ASP A 53 -4.25 -29.71 7.76
CA ASP A 53 -2.83 -29.92 7.44
C ASP A 53 -2.14 -28.76 6.69
N MET A 54 -1.53 -27.86 7.47
CA MET A 54 -0.79 -26.68 7.03
C MET A 54 0.01 -26.84 5.72
N ASP A 55 -0.55 -26.31 4.62
CA ASP A 55 0.21 -25.87 3.44
C ASP A 55 0.32 -24.34 3.52
N TRP A 56 1.49 -23.83 3.90
CA TRP A 56 1.84 -22.41 4.09
C TRP A 56 1.78 -21.56 2.80
N ARG A 57 1.09 -22.02 1.74
CA ARG A 57 0.87 -21.32 0.47
C ARG A 57 -0.23 -20.26 0.54
N ILE A 58 -1.07 -20.26 1.58
CA ILE A 58 -2.24 -19.38 1.77
C ILE A 58 -1.90 -17.90 2.08
N PRO A 59 -0.83 -17.54 2.83
CA PRO A 59 -0.46 -16.16 3.15
C PRO A 59 -0.31 -15.24 1.91
N TYR A 60 0.19 -15.81 0.81
CA TYR A 60 0.44 -15.06 -0.42
C TYR A 60 -0.83 -14.64 -1.16
N GLY A 61 -1.93 -15.39 -1.01
CA GLY A 61 -3.20 -15.07 -1.67
C GLY A 61 -3.81 -13.76 -1.16
N TYR A 62 -3.75 -13.52 0.15
CA TYR A 62 -4.25 -12.29 0.77
C TYR A 62 -3.44 -11.06 0.35
N VAL A 63 -2.11 -11.17 0.40
CA VAL A 63 -1.19 -10.09 -0.02
C VAL A 63 -1.37 -9.76 -1.51
N ASP A 64 -1.50 -10.78 -2.36
CA ASP A 64 -1.77 -10.59 -3.80
C ASP A 64 -3.12 -9.91 -4.05
N LEU A 65 -4.18 -10.31 -3.34
CA LEU A 65 -5.50 -9.70 -3.44
C LEU A 65 -5.50 -8.22 -3.03
N ALA A 66 -4.76 -7.85 -1.98
CA ALA A 66 -4.63 -6.46 -1.53
C ALA A 66 -4.01 -5.55 -2.61
N GLY A 67 -3.16 -6.12 -3.47
CA GLY A 67 -2.52 -5.46 -4.60
C GLY A 67 -3.35 -5.39 -5.89
N ARG A 68 -4.62 -5.83 -5.92
CA ARG A 68 -5.42 -5.83 -7.14
C ARG A 68 -6.23 -4.55 -7.35
N ILE A 69 -6.39 -4.19 -8.63
CA ILE A 69 -7.20 -3.10 -9.17
C ILE A 69 -7.97 -3.68 -10.35
N ASP A 70 -9.30 -3.66 -10.31
CA ASP A 70 -10.18 -4.21 -11.35
C ASP A 70 -9.81 -5.65 -11.75
N GLY A 71 -9.45 -6.47 -10.75
CA GLY A 71 -9.10 -7.88 -10.93
C GLY A 71 -7.66 -8.14 -11.40
N LYS A 72 -6.85 -7.13 -11.70
CA LYS A 72 -5.42 -7.26 -12.09
C LYS A 72 -4.50 -6.76 -10.99
N HIS A 73 -3.33 -7.37 -10.83
CA HIS A 73 -2.34 -6.91 -9.86
C HIS A 73 -1.76 -5.57 -10.33
N PHE A 74 -1.51 -4.62 -9.42
CA PHE A 74 -1.11 -3.24 -9.77
C PHE A 74 0.12 -3.17 -10.68
N ARG A 75 1.05 -4.14 -10.56
CA ARG A 75 2.26 -4.24 -11.39
C ARG A 75 1.95 -4.42 -12.88
N GLU A 76 0.81 -5.00 -13.22
CA GLU A 76 0.37 -5.23 -14.60
C GLU A 76 0.00 -3.93 -15.32
N TYR A 77 -0.25 -2.84 -14.59
CA TYR A 77 -0.60 -1.55 -15.18
C TYR A 77 0.62 -0.69 -15.56
N THR A 78 1.84 -1.16 -15.31
CA THR A 78 3.09 -0.39 -15.55
C THR A 78 3.19 0.11 -16.99
N ASP A 79 2.89 -0.75 -17.97
CA ASP A 79 3.00 -0.38 -19.37
C ASP A 79 1.84 0.50 -19.84
N THR A 80 0.65 0.32 -19.27
CA THR A 80 -0.50 1.22 -19.49
C THR A 80 -0.17 2.65 -19.04
N VAL A 81 0.39 2.83 -17.85
CA VAL A 81 0.80 4.16 -17.35
C VAL A 81 1.88 4.77 -18.25
N LYS A 82 2.89 3.99 -18.67
CA LYS A 82 3.91 4.47 -19.60
C LYS A 82 3.29 4.92 -20.93
N GLN A 83 2.32 4.17 -21.45
CA GLN A 83 1.65 4.50 -22.70
C GLN A 83 0.85 5.81 -22.56
N LEU A 84 0.04 5.96 -21.52
CA LEU A 84 -0.70 7.20 -21.24
C LEU A 84 0.25 8.42 -21.12
N LYS A 85 1.39 8.25 -20.42
CA LYS A 85 2.43 9.28 -20.30
C LYS A 85 3.09 9.65 -21.64
N ARG A 86 3.18 8.72 -22.60
CA ARG A 86 3.73 8.97 -23.94
C ARG A 86 2.72 9.65 -24.86
N GLU A 87 1.45 9.31 -24.70
CA GLU A 87 0.31 9.92 -25.43
C GLU A 87 -0.04 11.32 -24.93
N GLY A 88 0.60 11.80 -23.86
CA GLY A 88 0.30 13.11 -23.27
C GLY A 88 -0.99 13.14 -22.44
N ARG A 89 -1.63 11.98 -22.24
CA ARG A 89 -2.85 11.80 -21.44
C ARG A 89 -2.48 11.75 -19.95
N LEU A 90 -1.97 12.86 -19.44
CA LEU A 90 -1.32 12.93 -18.14
C LEU A 90 -2.32 12.82 -16.98
N GLU A 91 -3.53 13.34 -17.13
CA GLU A 91 -4.60 13.24 -16.13
C GLU A 91 -5.06 11.80 -15.95
N GLU A 92 -5.23 11.06 -17.05
CA GLU A 92 -5.57 9.64 -17.03
C GLU A 92 -4.42 8.79 -16.47
N ALA A 93 -3.18 9.14 -16.83
CA ALA A 93 -2.00 8.51 -16.23
C ALA A 93 -1.95 8.74 -14.72
N LEU A 94 -2.27 9.96 -14.26
CA LEU A 94 -2.29 10.30 -12.84
C LEU A 94 -3.38 9.50 -12.11
N ALA A 95 -4.60 9.49 -12.64
CA ALA A 95 -5.73 8.77 -12.05
C ALA A 95 -5.40 7.27 -11.89
N LEU A 96 -4.85 6.63 -12.92
CA LEU A 96 -4.43 5.24 -12.83
C LEU A 96 -3.27 5.05 -11.85
N GLN A 97 -2.28 5.93 -11.87
CA GLN A 97 -1.11 5.83 -11.00
C GLN A 97 -1.47 6.00 -9.51
N LEU A 98 -2.44 6.86 -9.17
CA LEU A 98 -2.94 7.00 -7.80
C LEU A 98 -3.61 5.71 -7.31
N ARG A 99 -4.41 5.04 -8.15
CA ARG A 99 -4.99 3.72 -7.83
C ARG A 99 -3.90 2.67 -7.63
N ILE A 100 -2.83 2.69 -8.44
CA ILE A 100 -1.65 1.83 -8.30
C ILE A 100 -0.94 2.08 -6.97
N LEU A 101 -0.73 3.35 -6.61
CA LEU A 101 -0.10 3.72 -5.35
C LEU A 101 -0.92 3.21 -4.16
N GLU A 102 -2.23 3.40 -4.17
CA GLU A 102 -3.11 2.91 -3.12
C GLU A 102 -3.08 1.38 -2.99
N ALA A 103 -3.16 0.65 -4.11
CA ALA A 103 -3.04 -0.80 -4.12
C ALA A 103 -1.66 -1.28 -3.64
N ALA A 104 -0.60 -0.56 -3.98
CA ALA A 104 0.75 -0.85 -3.47
C ALA A 104 0.85 -0.62 -1.96
N ASN A 105 0.16 0.38 -1.41
CA ASN A 105 0.11 0.63 0.03
C ASN A 105 -0.60 -0.53 0.75
N ARG A 106 -1.77 -0.95 0.25
CA ARG A 106 -2.50 -2.10 0.79
C ARG A 106 -1.68 -3.38 0.71
N TYR A 107 -1.03 -3.62 -0.43
CA TYR A 107 -0.13 -4.77 -0.60
C TYR A 107 1.01 -4.74 0.42
N HIS A 108 1.64 -3.57 0.63
CA HIS A 108 2.74 -3.41 1.57
C HIS A 108 2.28 -3.59 3.02
N GLN A 109 1.14 -3.01 3.40
CA GLN A 109 0.54 -3.18 4.71
C GLN A 109 0.17 -4.64 4.99
N ALA A 110 -0.54 -5.30 4.05
CA ALA A 110 -0.87 -6.72 4.17
C ALA A 110 0.39 -7.60 4.27
N SER A 111 1.46 -7.23 3.56
CA SER A 111 2.77 -7.88 3.68
C SER A 111 3.35 -7.73 5.08
N TYR A 112 3.28 -6.54 5.68
CA TYR A 112 3.76 -6.33 7.04
C TYR A 112 2.96 -7.11 8.07
N GLU A 113 1.63 -7.04 8.01
CA GLU A 113 0.74 -7.76 8.92
C GLU A 113 1.03 -9.26 8.90
N LEU A 114 1.36 -9.80 7.72
CA LEU A 114 1.76 -11.19 7.57
C LEU A 114 3.13 -11.52 8.22
N ILE A 115 4.08 -10.58 8.19
CA ILE A 115 5.44 -10.77 8.69
C ILE A 115 5.56 -10.43 10.20
N SER A 116 4.72 -9.53 10.72
CA SER A 116 4.83 -8.94 12.06
C SER A 116 4.32 -9.83 13.20
N VAL A 117 3.86 -11.05 12.92
CA VAL A 117 3.27 -11.94 13.94
C VAL A 117 4.17 -13.18 14.07
N PRO A 118 4.96 -13.29 15.16
CA PRO A 118 6.13 -14.17 15.45
C PRO A 118 7.07 -14.72 14.36
N HIS A 119 6.77 -14.57 13.07
CA HIS A 119 7.25 -15.46 12.04
C HIS A 119 8.66 -15.16 11.58
N ARG A 120 9.15 -13.91 11.72
CA ARG A 120 10.50 -13.54 11.28
C ARG A 120 11.60 -14.30 12.01
N ARG A 121 11.51 -14.43 13.34
CA ARG A 121 12.52 -15.17 14.12
C ARG A 121 12.49 -16.66 13.78
N ASP A 122 11.31 -17.21 13.52
CA ASP A 122 11.16 -18.61 13.13
C ASP A 122 11.66 -18.85 11.69
N CYS A 123 11.35 -17.95 10.74
CA CYS A 123 11.87 -17.98 9.37
C CYS A 123 13.40 -17.86 9.34
N GLU A 124 13.97 -16.89 10.06
CA GLU A 124 15.44 -16.71 10.15
C GLU A 124 16.11 -17.93 10.82
N ARG A 125 15.49 -18.50 11.88
CA ARG A 125 15.98 -19.73 12.54
C ARG A 125 15.97 -20.94 11.60
N GLU A 126 14.99 -21.03 10.72
CA GLU A 126 14.87 -22.12 9.75
C GLU A 126 15.62 -21.84 8.42
N GLY A 127 16.36 -20.73 8.35
CA GLY A 127 17.18 -20.39 7.17
C GLY A 127 16.37 -19.88 5.97
N TRP A 128 15.10 -19.55 6.16
CA TRP A 128 14.27 -18.93 5.13
C TRP A 128 14.63 -17.44 5.01
N GLN A 129 15.03 -17.05 3.79
CA GLN A 129 15.03 -15.64 3.44
C GLN A 129 13.57 -15.22 3.32
N LEU A 130 13.13 -14.32 4.21
CA LEU A 130 11.91 -13.57 3.96
C LEU A 130 12.03 -12.99 2.55
N PRO A 131 11.01 -13.15 1.69
CA PRO A 131 11.03 -12.46 0.41
C PRO A 131 11.33 -11.00 0.73
N ASN A 132 12.24 -10.38 -0.01
CA ASN A 132 12.51 -8.96 0.11
C ASN A 132 11.21 -8.21 -0.24
N LEU A 133 10.30 -8.14 0.75
CA LEU A 133 8.92 -7.68 0.67
C LEU A 133 8.95 -6.15 0.71
N GLN A 134 9.64 -5.60 -0.27
CA GLN A 134 9.13 -4.51 -1.08
C GLN A 134 8.79 -3.21 -0.36
N ALA A 135 9.67 -2.75 0.53
CA ALA A 135 9.99 -1.32 0.60
C ALA A 135 10.29 -0.74 -0.81
N ILE A 136 10.72 -1.60 -1.75
CA ILE A 136 11.02 -1.26 -3.14
C ILE A 136 9.78 -0.85 -3.96
N THR A 137 8.58 -1.31 -3.62
CA THR A 137 7.42 -1.08 -4.51
C THR A 137 6.63 0.18 -4.17
N HIS A 138 6.56 0.54 -2.88
CA HIS A 138 5.88 1.75 -2.44
C HIS A 138 6.59 3.02 -2.96
N HIS A 139 7.91 3.14 -2.73
CA HIS A 139 8.66 4.32 -3.16
C HIS A 139 8.62 4.54 -4.67
N ARG A 140 8.69 3.47 -5.46
CA ARG A 140 8.68 3.57 -6.93
C ARG A 140 7.36 4.18 -7.41
N ASN A 141 6.23 3.71 -6.87
CA ASN A 141 4.92 4.23 -7.22
C ASN A 141 4.73 5.68 -6.74
N THR A 142 5.26 6.05 -5.58
CA THR A 142 5.30 7.44 -5.11
C THR A 142 6.07 8.34 -6.07
N ILE A 143 7.28 7.92 -6.47
CA ILE A 143 8.13 8.69 -7.40
C ILE A 143 7.44 8.82 -8.76
N ASP A 144 6.86 7.74 -9.29
CA ASP A 144 6.14 7.79 -10.57
C ASP A 144 4.93 8.73 -10.52
N THR A 145 4.19 8.75 -9.40
CA THR A 145 3.08 9.70 -9.16
C THR A 145 3.60 11.14 -9.14
N ALA A 146 4.65 11.41 -8.37
CA ALA A 146 5.29 12.71 -8.27
C ALA A 146 5.82 13.21 -9.63
N ILE A 147 6.33 12.31 -10.48
CA ILE A 147 6.74 12.65 -11.86
C ILE A 147 5.55 13.12 -12.69
N ILE A 148 4.38 12.48 -12.56
CA ILE A 148 3.19 12.85 -13.33
C ILE A 148 2.67 14.21 -12.88
N TYR A 149 2.55 14.46 -11.58
CA TYR A 149 2.21 15.78 -11.02
C TYR A 149 3.14 16.89 -11.55
N ARG A 150 4.46 16.64 -11.54
CA ARG A 150 5.45 17.58 -12.10
C ARG A 150 5.21 17.88 -13.59
N LYS A 151 4.82 16.89 -14.38
CA LYS A 151 4.52 17.06 -15.81
C LYS A 151 3.27 17.92 -16.00
N LEU A 152 2.27 17.75 -15.14
CA LEU A 152 1.05 18.57 -15.08
C LEU A 152 1.28 19.98 -14.53
N LYS A 153 2.48 20.28 -14.00
CA LYS A 153 2.80 21.55 -13.29
C LYS A 153 2.00 21.76 -12.01
N ASP A 154 1.38 20.70 -11.52
CA ASP A 154 0.78 20.66 -10.20
C ASP A 154 1.85 20.32 -9.16
N TYR A 155 2.54 21.36 -8.69
CA TYR A 155 3.60 21.21 -7.70
C TYR A 155 3.05 20.92 -6.30
N ASP A 156 1.80 21.29 -6.02
CA ASP A 156 1.14 20.99 -4.75
C ASP A 156 0.86 19.50 -4.62
N GLY A 157 0.29 18.88 -5.67
CA GLY A 157 0.12 17.43 -5.73
C GLY A 157 1.45 16.68 -5.67
N GLU A 158 2.50 17.20 -6.33
CA GLU A 158 3.86 16.62 -6.24
C GLU A 158 4.40 16.65 -4.81
N ILE A 159 4.24 17.76 -4.09
CA ILE A 159 4.69 17.90 -2.70
C ILE A 159 3.89 16.97 -1.78
N ALA A 160 2.56 17.00 -1.88
CA ALA A 160 1.67 16.23 -1.01
C ALA A 160 1.94 14.72 -1.08
N VAL A 161 2.18 14.16 -2.28
CA VAL A 161 2.46 12.73 -2.41
C VAL A 161 3.83 12.33 -1.82
N LEU A 162 4.82 13.22 -1.92
CA LEU A 162 6.16 12.98 -1.37
C LEU A 162 6.17 13.12 0.16
N GLU A 163 5.47 14.12 0.70
CA GLU A 163 5.27 14.28 2.15
C GLU A 163 4.52 13.09 2.73
N GLY A 164 3.41 12.68 2.10
CA GLY A 164 2.64 11.51 2.55
C GLY A 164 3.47 10.22 2.59
N TYR A 165 4.42 10.04 1.66
CA TYR A 165 5.37 8.91 1.73
C TYR A 165 6.32 9.02 2.92
N LEU A 166 6.88 10.20 3.18
CA LEU A 166 7.81 10.40 4.30
C LEU A 166 7.09 10.23 5.64
N ASP A 167 5.87 10.73 5.77
CA ASP A 167 5.03 10.54 6.94
C ASP A 167 4.71 9.07 7.17
N TYR A 168 4.28 8.34 6.12
CA TYR A 168 4.04 6.90 6.19
C TYR A 168 5.28 6.11 6.64
N ASN A 169 6.46 6.45 6.10
CA ASN A 169 7.71 5.77 6.46
C ASN A 169 8.28 6.21 7.83
N SER A 170 7.86 7.36 8.37
CA SER A 170 8.30 7.81 9.70
C SER A 170 7.78 6.90 10.82
N VAL A 171 6.64 6.25 10.60
CA VAL A 171 6.01 5.32 11.54
C VAL A 171 6.67 3.93 11.51
N LEU A 172 7.38 3.59 10.42
CA LEU A 172 8.02 2.29 10.22
C LEU A 172 9.54 2.41 9.93
N PRO A 173 10.32 3.02 10.85
CA PRO A 173 11.71 3.41 10.58
C PRO A 173 12.66 2.24 10.36
N GLU A 174 12.36 1.05 10.90
CA GLU A 174 13.19 -0.16 10.80
C GLU A 174 13.17 -0.80 9.40
N PHE A 175 12.20 -0.39 8.56
CA PHE A 175 12.00 -0.90 7.21
C PHE A 175 12.07 0.19 6.14
N ALA A 176 12.23 1.45 6.57
CA ALA A 176 12.49 2.56 5.67
C ALA A 176 13.84 2.34 4.99
N ASP A 177 13.82 1.95 3.72
CA ASP A 177 15.02 1.88 2.90
C ASP A 177 15.67 3.27 2.86
N SER A 178 16.83 3.39 3.52
CA SER A 178 17.56 4.64 3.68
C SER A 178 17.89 5.29 2.34
N PHE A 179 18.10 4.49 1.29
CA PHE A 179 18.33 4.99 -0.06
C PHE A 179 17.07 5.61 -0.66
N CYS A 180 15.92 4.94 -0.51
CA CYS A 180 14.65 5.41 -1.05
C CYS A 180 14.19 6.71 -0.36
N ARG A 181 14.41 6.82 0.95
CA ARG A 181 14.12 8.04 1.70
C ARG A 181 14.89 9.24 1.17
N VAL A 182 16.19 9.11 0.95
CA VAL A 182 17.04 10.19 0.40
C VAL A 182 16.51 10.65 -0.97
N LEU A 183 16.15 9.72 -1.85
CA LEU A 183 15.58 10.05 -3.16
C LEU A 183 14.26 10.84 -3.06
N VAL A 184 13.38 10.47 -2.13
CA VAL A 184 12.12 11.19 -1.91
C VAL A 184 12.37 12.59 -1.34
N GLU A 185 13.27 12.73 -0.36
CA GLU A 185 13.65 14.01 0.25
C GLU A 185 14.26 14.98 -0.78
N GLU A 186 15.19 14.52 -1.62
CA GLU A 186 15.77 15.31 -2.71
C GLU A 186 14.69 15.80 -3.68
N ARG A 187 13.74 14.93 -4.01
CA ARG A 187 12.65 15.24 -4.93
C ARG A 187 11.67 16.25 -4.32
N LEU A 188 11.37 16.13 -3.03
CA LEU A 188 10.52 17.05 -2.27
C LEU A 188 11.16 18.44 -2.21
N ALA A 189 12.45 18.52 -1.90
CA ALA A 189 13.19 19.77 -1.92
C ALA A 189 13.12 20.43 -3.30
N LYS A 190 13.25 19.63 -4.38
CA LYS A 190 13.11 20.15 -5.74
C LYS A 190 11.70 20.63 -6.08
N ALA A 191 10.67 19.90 -5.67
CA ALA A 191 9.27 20.27 -5.90
C ALA A 191 8.93 21.61 -5.23
N ARG A 192 9.35 21.80 -3.97
CA ARG A 192 9.20 23.08 -3.24
C ARG A 192 9.89 24.25 -3.94
N GLN A 193 11.10 24.05 -4.47
CA GLN A 193 11.79 25.08 -5.28
C GLN A 193 11.01 25.44 -6.56
N LEU A 194 10.44 24.45 -7.24
CA LEU A 194 9.67 24.66 -8.47
C LEU A 194 8.36 25.41 -8.18
N LYS A 195 7.67 25.08 -7.09
CA LYS A 195 6.49 25.80 -6.60
C LYS A 195 6.80 27.27 -6.33
N ALA A 196 7.80 27.56 -5.49
CA ALA A 196 8.19 28.93 -5.17
C ALA A 196 8.57 29.75 -6.41
N LYS A 197 9.27 29.13 -7.36
CA LYS A 197 9.60 29.77 -8.65
C LYS A 197 8.38 30.05 -9.52
N ALA A 198 7.35 29.19 -9.47
CA ALA A 198 6.11 29.39 -10.21
C ALA A 198 5.29 30.53 -9.59
N GLU A 199 5.16 30.56 -8.26
CA GLU A 199 4.47 31.63 -7.51
C GLU A 199 5.15 32.99 -7.74
N ALA A 200 6.48 33.07 -7.66
CA ALA A 200 7.22 34.30 -7.92
C ALA A 200 7.05 34.86 -9.35
N ARG A 201 6.72 33.99 -10.34
CA ARG A 201 6.41 34.42 -11.70
C ARG A 201 4.98 34.93 -11.85
N GLN A 202 4.07 34.47 -11.00
CA GLN A 202 2.64 34.82 -11.03
C GLN A 202 2.32 36.10 -10.26
N SER A 203 3.24 36.57 -9.42
CA SER A 203 3.18 37.88 -8.77
C SER A 203 4.00 38.91 -9.57
N PRO A 204 3.45 39.52 -10.63
CA PRO A 204 4.12 40.65 -11.27
C PRO A 204 4.24 41.78 -10.23
N GLN A 205 5.43 42.36 -10.13
CA GLN A 205 5.71 43.55 -9.33
C GLN A 205 4.68 44.63 -9.68
N GLY A 206 3.80 44.93 -8.72
CA GLY A 206 2.97 46.14 -8.75
C GLY A 206 3.81 47.38 -8.52
#